data_AF-A0A445M5S8-F1
#
_entry.id   AF-A0A445M5S8-F1
#
_cell.length_a   1.000
_cell.length_b   1.000
_cell.length_c   1.000
_cell.angle_alpha   90.00
_cell.angle_beta   90.00
_cell.angle_gamma   90.00
#
_symmetry.space_group_name_H-M   'P 1'
#
loop_
_entity.id
_entity.type
_entity.pdbx_description
1 polymer ?
#
loop_
_entity_poly.entity_id
_entity_poly.type
_entity_poly.pdbx_seq_one_letter_code
_entity_poly.pdbx_strand_id
1 'polypeptide(L)'
;MKMKGVTSIVGAVATDMGILTTPQLHWMVRARNKGMKASEQDYFEQLSSSFSLMEKVLPNSFGSKDTGIRCVSLDGDADRLVYFTVPPESSGRIDLVDGDKILSLFALFIREQLSFLNEKEDMKNCHQVNLGVVQTAYANGASTNYLKLLRLEVNFTPTGVKYLHEKATEFDIGIYFEANGHGTVLFSESFIESLEARTNEISLGSKGSEGEKAALRLLAVSKLINQAVGDALSGLLLVEVILQHMGWSINKWNELYHDLPSKQLKVKVADRTAVVTTNAETVVVSPPGLQEAINEETAKYPQGRCFVRPSGTEDVVRVYAEASTQEAAETLANCVAKLVDQFLGFNSS
;
A
#
# COMPACT_ATOMS: atom_id res chain seq x y z
N MET A 1 -7.50 9.63 32.01
CA MET A 1 -6.08 9.42 32.41
C MET A 1 -5.10 10.12 31.47
N LYS A 2 -5.28 10.04 30.13
CA LYS A 2 -4.36 10.62 29.13
C LYS A 2 -4.23 12.16 29.17
N MET A 3 -5.33 12.92 29.29
CA MET A 3 -5.27 14.40 29.37
C MET A 3 -4.48 14.91 30.59
N LYS A 4 -4.53 14.21 31.72
CA LYS A 4 -3.78 14.57 32.93
C LYS A 4 -2.26 14.55 32.71
N GLY A 5 -1.79 13.69 31.80
CA GLY A 5 -0.38 13.63 31.40
C GLY A 5 0.04 14.87 30.60
N VAL A 6 -0.75 15.27 29.60
CA VAL A 6 -0.42 16.46 28.80
C VAL A 6 -0.51 17.75 29.61
N THR A 7 -1.53 17.88 30.45
CA THR A 7 -1.69 19.05 31.34
C THR A 7 -0.62 19.16 32.42
N SER A 8 0.21 18.13 32.61
CA SER A 8 1.36 18.20 33.52
C SER A 8 2.57 18.90 32.90
N ILE A 9 2.57 19.10 31.58
CA ILE A 9 3.63 19.80 30.85
C ILE A 9 3.28 21.29 30.78
N VAL A 10 4.12 22.13 31.39
CA VAL A 10 3.89 23.58 31.45
C VAL A 10 3.85 24.18 30.03
N GLY A 11 2.76 24.90 29.72
CA GLY A 11 2.57 25.54 28.42
C GLY A 11 2.00 24.63 27.32
N ALA A 12 1.82 23.33 27.58
CA ALA A 12 1.19 22.44 26.62
C ALA A 12 -0.33 22.71 26.55
N VAL A 13 -0.82 22.95 25.34
CA VAL A 13 -2.25 23.07 25.05
C VAL A 13 -2.69 21.81 24.31
N ALA A 14 -3.59 21.04 24.94
CA ALA A 14 -4.18 19.85 24.35
C ALA A 14 -5.61 20.12 23.89
N THR A 15 -5.98 19.60 22.73
CA THR A 15 -7.36 19.58 22.25
C THR A 15 -7.80 18.12 22.16
N ASP A 16 -8.85 17.76 22.89
CA ASP A 16 -9.49 16.45 22.78
C ASP A 16 -10.46 16.48 21.60
N MET A 17 -10.20 15.67 20.58
CA MET A 17 -11.00 15.62 19.35
C MET A 17 -12.04 14.50 19.38
N GLY A 18 -12.18 13.79 20.50
CA GLY A 18 -13.18 12.73 20.66
C GLY A 18 -12.84 11.43 19.93
N ILE A 19 -13.86 10.80 19.33
CA ILE A 19 -13.72 9.52 18.62
C ILE A 19 -13.41 9.83 17.16
N LEU A 20 -12.22 9.45 16.72
CA LEU A 20 -11.74 9.61 15.36
C LEU A 20 -11.03 8.33 14.90
N THR A 21 -10.92 8.15 13.59
CA THR A 21 -9.99 7.19 12.99
C THR A 21 -8.55 7.68 13.14
N THR A 22 -7.58 6.76 13.07
CA THR A 22 -6.15 7.14 13.09
C THR A 22 -5.81 8.14 11.97
N PRO A 23 -6.29 7.94 10.72
CA PRO A 23 -6.03 8.89 9.64
C PRO A 23 -6.66 10.28 9.83
N GLN A 24 -7.86 10.36 10.41
CA GLN A 24 -8.51 11.64 10.71
C GLN A 24 -7.63 12.48 11.65
N LEU A 25 -7.09 11.88 12.71
CA LEU A 25 -6.22 12.59 13.65
C LEU A 25 -4.93 13.07 12.98
N HIS A 26 -4.28 12.21 12.17
CA HIS A 26 -3.07 12.58 11.43
C HIS A 26 -3.33 13.71 10.42
N TRP A 27 -4.45 13.63 9.70
CA TRP A 27 -4.88 14.68 8.77
C TRP A 27 -5.07 16.01 9.51
N MET A 28 -5.76 16.01 10.65
CA MET A 28 -5.99 17.23 11.44
C MET A 28 -4.69 17.85 11.96
N VAL A 29 -3.74 17.04 12.42
CA VAL A 29 -2.41 17.52 12.85
C VAL A 29 -1.67 18.16 11.68
N ARG A 30 -1.66 17.51 10.51
CA ARG A 30 -1.03 18.05 9.29
C ARG A 30 -1.69 19.35 8.83
N ALA A 31 -3.02 19.38 8.73
CA ALA A 31 -3.80 20.54 8.31
C ALA A 31 -3.55 21.74 9.23
N ARG A 32 -3.60 21.53 10.55
CA ARG A 32 -3.35 22.59 11.54
C ARG A 32 -1.93 23.14 11.42
N ASN A 33 -0.93 22.29 11.23
CA ASN A 33 0.47 22.72 11.06
C ASN A 33 0.72 23.41 9.72
N LYS A 34 -0.13 23.17 8.71
CA LYS A 34 -0.15 23.93 7.44
C LYS A 34 -1.02 25.20 7.51
N GLY A 35 -1.54 25.57 8.69
CA GLY A 35 -2.39 26.76 8.85
C GLY A 35 -3.82 26.61 8.30
N MET A 36 -4.24 25.39 7.98
CA MET A 36 -5.57 25.08 7.49
C MET A 36 -6.56 24.86 8.65
N LYS A 37 -7.86 24.98 8.36
CA LYS A 37 -8.91 24.47 9.28
C LYS A 37 -8.82 22.95 9.35
N ALA A 38 -9.00 22.42 10.56
CA ALA A 38 -8.72 21.02 10.88
C ALA A 38 -9.83 20.42 11.77
N SER A 39 -11.08 20.51 11.31
CA SER A 39 -12.23 19.82 11.92
C SER A 39 -12.57 18.52 11.20
N GLU A 40 -13.38 17.68 11.83
CA GLU A 40 -13.91 16.46 11.21
C GLU A 40 -14.75 16.77 9.96
N GLN A 41 -15.50 17.88 9.99
CA GLN A 41 -16.25 18.38 8.85
C GLN A 41 -15.31 18.75 7.69
N ASP A 42 -14.19 19.43 7.98
CA ASP A 42 -13.22 19.79 6.93
C ASP A 42 -12.57 18.54 6.30
N TYR A 43 -12.31 17.49 7.10
CA TYR A 43 -11.83 16.19 6.61
C TYR A 43 -12.83 15.56 5.63
N PHE A 44 -14.11 15.48 6.02
CA PHE A 44 -15.15 14.94 5.14
C PHE A 44 -15.40 15.82 3.92
N GLU A 45 -15.35 17.15 4.06
CA GLU A 45 -15.48 18.08 2.94
C GLU A 45 -14.33 17.92 1.94
N GLN A 46 -13.09 17.72 2.40
CA GLN A 46 -11.97 17.43 1.52
C GLN A 46 -12.18 16.12 0.76
N LEU A 47 -12.58 15.05 1.45
CA LEU A 47 -12.88 13.77 0.81
C LEU A 47 -14.03 13.88 -0.18
N SER A 48 -15.15 14.51 0.22
CA SER A 48 -16.35 14.61 -0.60
C SER A 48 -16.19 15.56 -1.78
N SER A 49 -15.47 16.68 -1.63
CA SER A 49 -15.20 17.61 -2.72
C SER A 49 -14.26 16.99 -3.74
N SER A 50 -13.19 16.32 -3.29
CA SER A 50 -12.25 15.61 -4.16
C SER A 50 -12.91 14.43 -4.86
N PHE A 51 -13.81 13.70 -4.18
CA PHE A 51 -14.62 12.65 -4.77
C PHE A 51 -15.67 13.19 -5.75
N SER A 52 -16.36 14.29 -5.41
CA SER A 52 -17.36 14.91 -6.29
C SER A 52 -16.76 15.48 -7.57
N LEU A 53 -15.48 15.89 -7.54
CA LEU A 53 -14.71 16.23 -8.73
C LEU A 53 -14.50 15.03 -9.67
N MET A 54 -14.77 13.80 -9.21
CA MET A 54 -14.56 12.54 -9.95
C MET A 54 -15.83 11.66 -10.11
N GLU A 55 -17.04 12.24 -9.92
CA GLU A 55 -18.41 11.72 -10.22
C GLU A 55 -19.25 10.96 -9.14
N LYS A 56 -20.56 10.85 -9.46
CA LYS A 56 -21.72 10.49 -8.60
C LYS A 56 -22.12 9.00 -8.68
N VAL A 57 -22.57 8.47 -7.53
CA VAL A 57 -23.63 7.46 -7.23
C VAL A 57 -23.18 6.43 -6.18
N LEU A 58 -24.09 6.05 -5.26
CA LEU A 58 -23.92 5.07 -4.17
C LEU A 58 -24.84 3.85 -4.37
N PRO A 59 -24.44 2.64 -3.93
CA PRO A 59 -25.39 1.56 -3.63
C PRO A 59 -25.34 1.02 -2.19
N ASN A 60 -26.47 0.43 -1.76
CA ASN A 60 -26.77 -0.02 -0.38
C ASN A 60 -26.77 -1.55 -0.19
N SER A 61 -26.29 -1.97 1.00
CA SER A 61 -26.63 -3.13 1.86
C SER A 61 -26.64 -4.58 1.32
N PHE A 62 -25.86 -5.41 2.03
CA PHE A 62 -25.38 -6.77 1.76
C PHE A 62 -26.33 -7.92 2.23
N GLY A 63 -26.33 -9.07 1.51
CA GLY A 63 -26.98 -10.35 1.83
C GLY A 63 -26.53 -11.53 0.93
N SER A 64 -27.30 -12.63 0.83
CA SER A 64 -27.03 -13.79 -0.08
C SER A 64 -27.01 -13.45 -1.58
N LYS A 65 -27.19 -12.16 -1.91
CA LYS A 65 -27.12 -11.56 -3.23
C LYS A 65 -25.71 -11.04 -3.57
N ASP A 66 -24.74 -11.21 -2.67
CA ASP A 66 -23.41 -10.59 -2.79
C ASP A 66 -22.35 -11.46 -3.47
N THR A 67 -22.75 -12.62 -4.02
CA THR A 67 -21.85 -13.43 -4.86
C THR A 67 -21.45 -12.63 -6.10
N GLY A 68 -20.14 -12.49 -6.34
CA GLY A 68 -19.62 -11.63 -7.40
C GLY A 68 -19.72 -10.11 -7.15
N ILE A 69 -20.11 -9.67 -5.95
CA ILE A 69 -20.08 -8.25 -5.56
C ILE A 69 -18.69 -7.90 -5.01
N ARG A 70 -18.20 -6.71 -5.39
CA ARG A 70 -16.97 -6.12 -4.85
C ARG A 70 -17.19 -5.74 -3.38
N CYS A 71 -16.43 -6.36 -2.49
CA CYS A 71 -16.44 -6.06 -1.06
C CYS A 71 -15.14 -5.39 -0.64
N VAL A 72 -15.19 -4.64 0.46
CA VAL A 72 -14.03 -4.02 1.11
C VAL A 72 -14.11 -4.24 2.62
N SER A 73 -12.97 -4.47 3.24
CA SER A 73 -12.83 -4.55 4.70
C SER A 73 -11.85 -3.48 5.16
N LEU A 74 -12.21 -2.79 6.24
CA LEU A 74 -11.35 -1.86 6.95
C LEU A 74 -10.99 -2.45 8.32
N ASP A 75 -9.80 -2.14 8.82
CA ASP A 75 -9.40 -2.55 10.17
C ASP A 75 -9.95 -1.63 11.27
N GLY A 76 -9.63 -1.92 12.53
CA GLY A 76 -10.32 -1.35 13.69
C GLY A 76 -10.21 0.17 13.83
N ASP A 77 -9.12 0.77 13.35
CA ASP A 77 -8.86 2.21 13.34
C ASP A 77 -8.82 2.82 11.93
N ALA A 78 -9.23 2.03 10.92
CA ALA A 78 -9.40 2.40 9.52
C ALA A 78 -8.13 2.98 8.86
N ASP A 79 -6.95 2.44 9.19
CA ASP A 79 -5.68 2.76 8.52
C ASP A 79 -5.31 1.75 7.41
N ARG A 80 -6.04 0.63 7.34
CA ARG A 80 -5.90 -0.41 6.31
C ARG A 80 -7.19 -0.66 5.57
N LEU A 81 -7.05 -0.99 4.29
CA LEU A 81 -8.13 -1.56 3.49
C LEU A 81 -7.67 -2.76 2.67
N VAL A 82 -8.56 -3.74 2.53
CA VAL A 82 -8.42 -4.82 1.54
C VAL A 82 -9.74 -5.04 0.83
N TYR A 83 -9.67 -5.33 -0.46
CA TYR A 83 -10.83 -5.70 -1.27
C TYR A 83 -10.92 -7.22 -1.38
N PHE A 84 -12.12 -7.74 -1.63
CA PHE A 84 -12.31 -9.16 -1.93
C PHE A 84 -13.61 -9.40 -2.69
N THR A 85 -13.69 -10.55 -3.34
CA THR A 85 -14.95 -11.10 -3.86
C THR A 85 -15.20 -12.50 -3.32
N VAL A 86 -16.48 -12.87 -3.22
CA VAL A 86 -16.88 -14.25 -2.93
C VAL A 86 -17.34 -14.90 -4.24
N PRO A 87 -16.58 -15.87 -4.78
CA PRO A 87 -16.98 -16.58 -5.99
C PRO A 87 -18.28 -17.38 -5.79
N PRO A 88 -19.16 -17.46 -6.80
CA PRO A 88 -20.46 -18.13 -6.69
C PRO A 88 -20.40 -19.61 -6.28
N GLU A 89 -19.33 -20.32 -6.63
CA GLU A 89 -19.19 -21.78 -6.44
C GLU A 89 -18.20 -22.15 -5.32
N SER A 90 -17.76 -21.19 -4.51
CA SER A 90 -16.72 -21.41 -3.51
C SER A 90 -17.27 -21.90 -2.17
N SER A 91 -16.73 -23.00 -1.67
CA SER A 91 -16.91 -23.48 -0.28
C SER A 91 -16.07 -22.63 0.70
N GLY A 92 -16.33 -21.33 0.76
CA GLY A 92 -15.69 -20.41 1.71
C GLY A 92 -14.31 -19.89 1.30
N ARG A 93 -13.96 -19.92 0.01
CA ARG A 93 -12.77 -19.24 -0.53
C ARG A 93 -13.14 -17.83 -0.97
N ILE A 94 -12.22 -16.88 -0.81
CA ILE A 94 -12.35 -15.51 -1.29
C ILE A 94 -11.25 -15.23 -2.29
N ASP A 95 -11.54 -14.40 -3.30
CA ASP A 95 -10.50 -13.81 -4.13
C ASP A 95 -10.07 -12.52 -3.44
N LEU A 96 -8.88 -12.54 -2.83
CA LEU A 96 -8.33 -11.40 -2.12
C LEU A 96 -7.72 -10.40 -3.10
N VAL A 97 -7.97 -9.12 -2.85
CA VAL A 97 -7.37 -7.99 -3.56
C VAL A 97 -6.73 -7.10 -2.51
N ASP A 98 -5.45 -7.37 -2.24
CA ASP A 98 -4.71 -6.83 -1.10
C ASP A 98 -4.05 -5.47 -1.39
N GLY A 99 -3.17 -5.01 -0.48
CA GLY A 99 -2.47 -3.74 -0.64
C GLY A 99 -1.60 -3.65 -1.91
N ASP A 100 -1.00 -4.75 -2.36
CA ASP A 100 -0.17 -4.74 -3.57
C ASP A 100 -1.02 -4.59 -4.84
N LYS A 101 -2.25 -5.13 -4.82
CA LYS A 101 -3.22 -4.93 -5.90
C LYS A 101 -3.69 -3.48 -5.98
N ILE A 102 -3.92 -2.83 -4.82
CA ILE A 102 -4.28 -1.41 -4.73
C ILE A 102 -3.14 -0.55 -5.26
N LEU A 103 -1.92 -0.81 -4.81
CA LEU A 103 -0.71 -0.15 -5.29
C LEU A 103 -0.54 -0.30 -6.80
N SER A 104 -0.78 -1.50 -7.34
CA SER A 104 -0.67 -1.76 -8.78
C SER A 104 -1.72 -1.02 -9.60
N LEU A 105 -2.95 -0.88 -9.08
CA LEU A 105 -4.00 -0.08 -9.69
C LEU A 105 -3.61 1.41 -9.74
N PHE A 106 -3.16 1.95 -8.61
CA PHE A 106 -2.76 3.35 -8.51
C PHE A 106 -1.57 3.64 -9.42
N ALA A 107 -0.57 2.77 -9.42
CA ALA A 107 0.62 2.90 -10.25
C ALA A 107 0.28 2.87 -11.75
N LEU A 108 -0.61 1.96 -12.16
CA LEU A 108 -1.07 1.90 -13.54
C LEU A 108 -1.80 3.18 -13.95
N PHE A 109 -2.78 3.61 -13.15
CA PHE A 109 -3.57 4.80 -13.42
C PHE A 109 -2.71 6.06 -13.49
N ILE A 110 -1.85 6.29 -12.49
CA ILE A 110 -0.98 7.47 -12.44
C ILE A 110 -0.03 7.48 -13.64
N ARG A 111 0.59 6.34 -13.98
CA ARG A 111 1.47 6.22 -15.14
C ARG A 111 0.74 6.56 -16.44
N GLU A 112 -0.50 6.10 -16.59
CA GLU A 112 -1.34 6.44 -17.74
C GLU A 112 -1.61 7.95 -17.80
N GLN A 113 -2.00 8.57 -16.68
CA GLN A 113 -2.21 10.02 -16.62
C GLN A 113 -0.93 10.81 -16.96
N LEU A 114 0.24 10.38 -16.46
CA LEU A 114 1.54 10.98 -16.81
C LEU A 114 1.84 10.89 -18.30
N SER A 115 1.44 9.80 -18.98
CA SER A 115 1.67 9.68 -20.43
C SER A 115 0.90 10.75 -21.22
N PHE A 116 -0.35 11.05 -20.85
CA PHE A 116 -1.13 12.13 -21.45
C PHE A 116 -0.56 13.52 -21.17
N LEU A 117 0.18 13.71 -20.06
CA LEU A 117 0.86 14.99 -19.80
C LEU A 117 2.01 15.24 -20.77
N ASN A 118 2.69 14.17 -21.21
CA ASN A 118 3.92 14.20 -21.99
C ASN A 118 3.69 14.24 -23.51
N GLU A 119 2.51 13.88 -24.00
CA GLU A 119 2.20 13.81 -25.45
C GLU A 119 2.30 15.15 -26.20
N LYS A 120 2.30 16.29 -25.50
CA LYS A 120 2.27 17.63 -26.11
C LYS A 120 3.55 18.45 -25.97
N GLU A 121 4.53 17.99 -25.21
CA GLU A 121 5.77 18.74 -25.03
C GLU A 121 6.82 18.28 -26.04
N ASP A 122 7.24 19.19 -26.93
CA ASP A 122 8.52 19.07 -27.61
C ASP A 122 9.57 18.73 -26.55
N MET A 123 10.26 17.60 -26.74
CA MET A 123 11.18 16.88 -25.84
C MET A 123 12.36 17.69 -25.24
N LYS A 124 12.33 19.02 -25.21
CA LYS A 124 13.48 19.85 -24.87
C LYS A 124 13.47 20.42 -23.45
N ASN A 125 12.35 20.48 -22.73
CA ASN A 125 12.30 21.08 -21.38
C ASN A 125 11.39 20.40 -20.34
N CYS A 126 10.81 19.23 -20.61
CA CYS A 126 10.02 18.51 -19.60
C CYS A 126 10.96 17.81 -18.60
N HIS A 127 10.92 18.19 -17.33
CA HIS A 127 11.51 17.37 -16.28
C HIS A 127 10.70 16.07 -16.20
N GLN A 128 11.34 14.95 -16.51
CA GLN A 128 10.69 13.64 -16.47
C GLN A 128 10.29 13.34 -15.03
N VAL A 129 8.98 13.32 -14.76
CA VAL A 129 8.41 13.03 -13.43
C VAL A 129 8.89 11.67 -12.96
N ASN A 130 9.53 11.63 -11.80
CA ASN A 130 10.03 10.39 -11.22
C ASN A 130 8.91 9.68 -10.43
N LEU A 131 8.38 8.60 -10.97
CA LEU A 131 7.34 7.76 -10.34
C LEU A 131 7.99 6.51 -9.73
N GLY A 132 7.96 6.42 -8.40
CA GLY A 132 8.48 5.29 -7.64
C GLY A 132 7.39 4.48 -6.97
N VAL A 133 7.63 3.17 -6.90
CA VAL A 133 6.78 2.22 -6.18
C VAL A 133 7.60 1.56 -5.07
N VAL A 134 7.08 1.54 -3.85
CA VAL A 134 7.77 1.01 -2.67
C VAL A 134 6.96 -0.14 -2.07
N GLN A 135 7.60 -1.31 -1.96
CA GLN A 135 7.03 -2.53 -1.40
C GLN A 135 7.87 -3.02 -0.20
N THR A 136 7.32 -3.96 0.56
CA THR A 136 8.10 -4.75 1.54
C THR A 136 8.31 -6.16 1.01
N ALA A 137 9.18 -6.93 1.66
CA ALA A 137 9.42 -8.33 1.31
C ALA A 137 8.14 -9.19 1.28
N TYR A 138 7.07 -8.81 1.98
CA TYR A 138 5.80 -9.53 1.99
C TYR A 138 4.99 -9.42 0.69
N ALA A 139 5.34 -8.46 -0.17
CA ALA A 139 4.66 -8.30 -1.45
C ALA A 139 4.81 -9.57 -2.30
N ASN A 140 3.72 -10.01 -2.92
CA ASN A 140 3.76 -11.19 -3.78
C ASN A 140 4.70 -10.95 -4.97
N GLY A 141 5.56 -11.91 -5.30
CA GLY A 141 6.50 -11.78 -6.41
C GLY A 141 5.84 -11.48 -7.75
N ALA A 142 4.59 -11.92 -7.95
CA ALA A 142 3.80 -11.59 -9.14
C ALA A 142 3.52 -10.08 -9.26
N SER A 143 3.22 -9.40 -8.15
CA SER A 143 2.98 -7.95 -8.11
C SER A 143 4.25 -7.18 -8.53
N THR A 144 5.39 -7.53 -7.93
CA THR A 144 6.68 -6.91 -8.24
C THR A 144 7.07 -7.13 -9.71
N ASN A 145 6.84 -8.34 -10.24
CA ASN A 145 7.11 -8.65 -11.64
C ASN A 145 6.19 -7.85 -12.58
N TYR A 146 4.90 -7.73 -12.25
CA TYR A 146 3.96 -6.92 -13.01
C TYR A 146 4.40 -5.45 -13.09
N LEU A 147 4.76 -4.85 -11.95
CA LEU A 147 5.23 -3.45 -11.89
C LEU A 147 6.53 -3.24 -12.69
N LYS A 148 7.46 -4.20 -12.65
CA LYS A 148 8.67 -4.17 -13.48
C LYS A 148 8.37 -4.28 -14.98
N LEU A 149 7.39 -5.10 -15.38
CA LEU A 149 6.91 -5.17 -16.77
C LEU A 149 6.29 -3.84 -17.23
N LEU A 150 5.69 -3.09 -16.30
CA LEU A 150 5.23 -1.73 -16.52
C LEU A 150 6.37 -0.69 -16.61
N ARG A 151 7.63 -1.12 -16.48
CA ARG A 151 8.85 -0.29 -16.44
C ARG A 151 8.85 0.73 -15.30
N LEU A 152 8.19 0.40 -14.20
CA LEU A 152 8.20 1.21 -12.99
C LEU A 152 9.40 0.85 -12.11
N GLU A 153 9.93 1.85 -11.42
CA GLU A 153 10.98 1.63 -10.42
C GLU A 153 10.36 1.05 -9.14
N VAL A 154 10.72 -0.18 -8.80
CA VAL A 154 10.21 -0.89 -7.61
C VAL A 154 11.33 -1.02 -6.58
N ASN A 155 11.12 -0.42 -5.41
CA ASN A 155 12.06 -0.40 -4.30
C ASN A 155 11.52 -1.22 -3.12
N PHE A 156 12.40 -2.02 -2.51
CA PHE A 156 12.07 -2.74 -1.27
C PHE A 156 12.59 -1.99 -0.05
N THR A 157 11.78 -1.96 1.01
CA THR A 157 12.17 -1.44 2.32
C THR A 157 11.84 -2.46 3.42
N PRO A 158 12.46 -2.35 4.62
CA PRO A 158 12.01 -3.09 5.79
C PRO A 158 10.51 -2.86 6.08
N THR A 159 9.88 -3.83 6.72
CA THR A 159 8.48 -3.78 7.13
C THR A 159 8.22 -2.58 8.05
N GLY A 160 7.12 -1.87 7.81
CA GLY A 160 6.68 -0.75 8.61
C GLY A 160 6.71 0.57 7.86
N VAL A 161 5.57 1.27 7.92
CA VAL A 161 5.24 2.49 7.17
C VAL A 161 6.28 3.60 7.25
N LYS A 162 7.05 3.67 8.35
CA LYS A 162 8.17 4.60 8.49
C LYS A 162 9.17 4.47 7.34
N TYR A 163 9.60 3.25 7.04
CA TYR A 163 10.61 2.98 6.01
C TYR A 163 10.03 3.16 4.61
N LEU A 164 8.79 2.68 4.39
CA LEU A 164 8.10 2.86 3.11
C LEU A 164 7.91 4.34 2.78
N HIS A 165 7.44 5.12 3.76
CA HIS A 165 7.17 6.55 3.59
C HIS A 165 8.46 7.32 3.32
N GLU A 166 9.52 7.09 4.09
CA GLU A 166 10.83 7.72 3.87
C GLU A 166 11.32 7.47 2.43
N LYS A 167 11.31 6.21 1.98
CA LYS A 167 11.72 5.87 0.61
C LYS A 167 10.80 6.49 -0.46
N ALA A 168 9.49 6.55 -0.21
CA ALA A 168 8.53 7.13 -1.14
C ALA A 168 8.71 8.65 -1.33
N THR A 169 9.27 9.37 -0.34
CA THR A 169 9.56 10.82 -0.47
C THR A 169 10.72 11.15 -1.41
N GLU A 170 11.51 10.17 -1.83
CA GLU A 170 12.61 10.38 -2.81
C GLU A 170 12.10 10.57 -4.25
N PHE A 171 10.81 10.38 -4.50
CA PHE A 171 10.16 10.45 -5.80
C PHE A 171 9.27 11.68 -5.93
N ASP A 172 9.01 12.13 -7.16
CA ASP A 172 7.98 13.15 -7.42
C ASP A 172 6.59 12.60 -7.10
N ILE A 173 6.39 11.31 -7.40
CA ILE A 173 5.23 10.55 -6.99
C ILE A 173 5.71 9.23 -6.39
N GLY A 174 5.51 9.05 -5.10
CA GLY A 174 5.87 7.83 -4.38
C GLY A 174 4.62 7.05 -3.96
N ILE A 175 4.43 5.85 -4.50
CA ILE A 175 3.32 4.96 -4.14
C ILE A 175 3.85 3.88 -3.23
N TYR A 176 3.25 3.71 -2.05
CA TYR A 176 3.64 2.63 -1.16
C TYR A 176 2.45 1.97 -0.48
N PHE A 177 2.46 0.65 -0.44
CA PHE A 177 1.51 -0.18 0.30
C PHE A 177 2.24 -1.41 0.85
N GLU A 178 1.84 -1.84 2.04
CA GLU A 178 2.09 -3.19 2.51
C GLU A 178 0.94 -4.10 2.08
N ALA A 179 1.21 -5.39 1.85
CA ALA A 179 0.19 -6.39 1.50
C ALA A 179 -0.99 -6.43 2.50
N ASN A 180 -0.78 -6.01 3.75
CA ASN A 180 -1.83 -5.92 4.77
C ASN A 180 -2.87 -4.80 4.54
N GLY A 181 -2.70 -3.97 3.51
CA GLY A 181 -3.63 -2.89 3.15
C GLY A 181 -3.23 -1.50 3.66
N HIS A 182 -2.13 -1.34 4.41
CA HIS A 182 -1.67 -0.03 4.86
C HIS A 182 -0.84 0.62 3.75
N GLY A 183 -1.25 1.78 3.25
CA GLY A 183 -0.48 2.52 2.27
C GLY A 183 -1.13 3.81 1.79
N THR A 184 -0.39 4.59 1.03
CA THR A 184 -0.86 5.85 0.43
C THR A 184 -0.01 6.22 -0.80
N VAL A 185 -0.31 7.38 -1.39
CA VAL A 185 0.47 8.01 -2.45
C VAL A 185 0.96 9.38 -1.97
N LEU A 186 2.25 9.65 -2.17
CA LEU A 186 2.89 10.92 -1.88
C LEU A 186 3.17 11.66 -3.18
N PHE A 187 3.02 12.99 -3.14
CA PHE A 187 3.36 13.87 -4.24
C PHE A 187 4.33 14.94 -3.73
N SER A 188 5.41 15.20 -4.47
CA SER A 188 6.35 16.27 -4.13
C SER A 188 5.67 17.63 -4.26
N GLU A 189 6.04 18.59 -3.41
CA GLU A 189 5.45 19.93 -3.44
C GLU A 189 5.73 20.62 -4.79
N SER A 190 6.93 20.44 -5.35
CA SER A 190 7.29 20.92 -6.69
C SER A 190 6.41 20.34 -7.80
N PHE A 191 6.02 19.07 -7.68
CA PHE A 191 5.14 18.45 -8.67
C PHE A 191 3.69 18.95 -8.54
N ILE A 192 3.19 19.15 -7.32
CA ILE A 192 1.87 19.76 -7.11
C ILE A 192 1.83 21.19 -7.66
N GLU A 193 2.84 22.01 -7.39
CA GLU A 193 2.94 23.38 -7.91
C GLU A 193 2.95 23.40 -9.44
N SER A 194 3.67 22.46 -10.06
CA SER A 194 3.68 22.26 -11.52
C SER A 194 2.29 21.93 -12.07
N LEU A 195 1.56 21.01 -11.43
CA LEU A 195 0.18 20.67 -11.82
C LEU A 195 -0.76 21.88 -11.68
N GLU A 196 -0.67 22.62 -10.57
CA GLU A 196 -1.52 23.79 -10.32
C GLU A 196 -1.24 24.91 -11.34
N ALA A 197 0.03 25.22 -11.61
CA ALA A 197 0.43 26.18 -12.64
C ALA A 197 -0.16 25.81 -14.00
N ARG A 198 -0.03 24.54 -14.40
CA ARG A 198 -0.61 24.02 -15.65
C ARG A 198 -2.12 24.25 -15.67
N THR A 199 -2.84 23.85 -14.62
CA THR A 199 -4.31 24.01 -14.56
C THR A 199 -4.80 25.47 -14.60
N ASN A 200 -4.01 26.41 -14.08
CA ASN A 200 -4.35 27.83 -14.08
C ASN A 200 -4.17 28.49 -15.46
N GLU A 201 -3.10 28.14 -16.19
CA GLU A 201 -2.89 28.60 -17.57
C GLU A 201 -4.01 28.14 -18.51
N ILE A 202 -4.59 26.97 -18.22
CA ILE A 202 -5.63 26.31 -19.03
C ILE A 202 -7.01 26.96 -18.90
N SER A 203 -7.34 27.55 -17.75
CA SER A 203 -8.67 28.14 -17.47
C SER A 203 -9.01 29.39 -18.34
N LEU A 204 -8.07 29.84 -19.18
CA LEU A 204 -8.17 31.06 -19.99
C LEU A 204 -8.47 30.84 -21.49
N GLY A 205 -8.57 29.60 -21.98
CA GLY A 205 -9.14 29.39 -23.33
C GLY A 205 -8.80 28.08 -24.04
N SER A 206 -9.62 27.04 -23.85
CA SER A 206 -10.10 26.08 -24.88
C SER A 206 -10.86 24.91 -24.22
N LYS A 207 -11.50 24.03 -25.01
CA LYS A 207 -12.09 22.78 -24.50
C LYS A 207 -10.96 21.85 -24.03
N GLY A 208 -11.04 21.45 -22.77
CA GLY A 208 -10.09 20.60 -22.05
C GLY A 208 -9.41 19.51 -22.90
N SER A 209 -8.12 19.64 -23.22
CA SER A 209 -7.39 18.54 -23.87
C SER A 209 -7.12 17.37 -22.93
N GLU A 210 -6.78 16.18 -23.43
CA GLU A 210 -6.61 15.00 -22.56
C GLU A 210 -5.47 15.18 -21.54
N GLY A 211 -4.38 15.85 -21.90
CA GLY A 211 -3.34 16.23 -20.94
C GLY A 211 -3.84 17.18 -19.84
N GLU A 212 -4.81 18.03 -20.13
CA GLU A 212 -5.39 18.96 -19.14
C GLU A 212 -6.30 18.22 -18.17
N LYS A 213 -7.12 17.31 -18.69
CA LYS A 213 -7.93 16.40 -17.86
C LYS A 213 -7.04 15.50 -17.02
N ALA A 214 -5.93 15.01 -17.55
CA ALA A 214 -4.95 14.22 -16.82
C ALA A 214 -4.31 15.02 -15.67
N ALA A 215 -3.95 16.29 -15.91
CA ALA A 215 -3.43 17.17 -14.87
C ALA A 215 -4.47 17.40 -13.75
N LEU A 216 -5.73 17.67 -14.12
CA LEU A 216 -6.82 17.82 -13.15
C LEU A 216 -7.07 16.54 -12.35
N ARG A 217 -7.03 15.37 -12.99
CA ARG A 217 -7.17 14.07 -12.32
C ARG A 217 -6.03 13.84 -11.34
N LEU A 218 -4.77 14.06 -11.74
CA LEU A 218 -3.60 13.91 -10.86
C LEU A 218 -3.66 14.87 -9.67
N LEU A 219 -4.06 16.13 -9.89
CA LEU A 219 -4.27 17.09 -8.82
C LEU A 219 -5.39 16.63 -7.87
N ALA A 220 -6.49 16.12 -8.41
CA ALA A 220 -7.58 15.58 -7.60
C ALA A 220 -7.17 14.32 -6.83
N VAL A 221 -6.33 13.44 -7.40
CA VAL A 221 -5.73 12.31 -6.67
C VAL A 221 -4.89 12.82 -5.51
N SER A 222 -4.03 13.82 -5.72
CA SER A 222 -3.18 14.38 -4.66
C SER A 222 -3.96 14.98 -3.49
N LYS A 223 -5.21 15.43 -3.74
CA LYS A 223 -6.13 16.00 -2.75
C LYS A 223 -7.02 14.94 -2.09
N LEU A 224 -7.41 13.91 -2.83
CA LEU A 224 -8.23 12.81 -2.34
C LEU A 224 -7.42 11.86 -1.45
N ILE A 225 -6.21 11.51 -1.87
CA ILE A 225 -5.34 10.57 -1.16
C ILE A 225 -4.70 11.22 0.07
N ASN A 226 -4.80 10.58 1.24
CA ASN A 226 -4.23 11.12 2.46
C ASN A 226 -2.71 10.96 2.47
N GLN A 227 -1.97 12.01 2.12
CA GLN A 227 -0.51 11.94 2.10
C GLN A 227 0.15 12.01 3.49
N ALA A 228 -0.62 12.03 4.60
CA ALA A 228 -0.07 12.07 5.96
C ALA A 228 0.21 10.67 6.53
N VAL A 229 -0.67 9.71 6.25
CA VAL A 229 -0.63 8.31 6.71
C VAL A 229 -1.56 7.48 5.81
N GLY A 230 -1.41 6.16 5.81
CA GLY A 230 -2.38 5.28 5.16
C GLY A 230 -3.78 5.51 5.71
N ASP A 231 -4.74 5.68 4.81
CA ASP A 231 -6.12 6.07 5.13
C ASP A 231 -7.07 5.20 4.33
N ALA A 232 -7.78 4.32 5.03
CA ALA A 232 -8.64 3.33 4.40
C ALA A 232 -9.83 3.95 3.66
N LEU A 233 -10.37 5.08 4.16
CA LEU A 233 -11.51 5.75 3.53
C LEU A 233 -11.07 6.50 2.28
N SER A 234 -9.96 7.22 2.39
CA SER A 234 -9.33 7.91 1.26
C SER A 234 -8.90 6.93 0.15
N GLY A 235 -8.25 5.83 0.54
CA GLY A 235 -7.84 4.76 -0.37
C GLY A 235 -9.05 4.11 -1.07
N LEU A 236 -10.13 3.84 -0.33
CA LEU A 236 -11.37 3.30 -0.88
C LEU A 236 -11.97 4.21 -1.94
N LEU A 237 -12.12 5.51 -1.64
CA LEU A 237 -12.67 6.47 -2.59
C LEU A 237 -11.81 6.54 -3.86
N LEU A 238 -10.48 6.51 -3.71
CA LEU A 238 -9.58 6.52 -4.86
C LEU A 238 -9.69 5.24 -5.71
N VAL A 239 -9.79 4.06 -5.08
CA VAL A 239 -10.02 2.80 -5.80
C VAL A 239 -11.32 2.86 -6.59
N GLU A 240 -12.43 3.24 -5.95
CA GLU A 240 -13.75 3.28 -6.60
C GLU A 240 -13.77 4.24 -7.80
N VAL A 241 -13.17 5.43 -7.64
CA VAL A 241 -13.05 6.42 -8.70
C VAL A 241 -12.21 5.92 -9.87
N ILE A 242 -11.06 5.28 -9.61
CA ILE A 242 -10.21 4.75 -10.68
C ILE A 242 -10.94 3.63 -11.43
N LEU A 243 -11.57 2.69 -10.71
CA LEU A 243 -12.31 1.60 -11.35
C LEU A 243 -13.47 2.14 -12.19
N GLN A 244 -14.20 3.15 -11.70
CA GLN A 244 -15.24 3.81 -12.48
C GLN A 244 -14.67 4.50 -13.72
N HIS A 245 -13.58 5.25 -13.59
CA HIS A 245 -12.93 5.94 -14.70
C HIS A 245 -12.47 4.98 -15.79
N MET A 246 -11.89 3.85 -15.40
CA MET A 246 -11.41 2.82 -16.32
C MET A 246 -12.55 1.92 -16.85
N GLY A 247 -13.75 2.00 -16.27
CA GLY A 247 -14.85 1.08 -16.56
C GLY A 247 -14.53 -0.37 -16.15
N TRP A 248 -13.73 -0.56 -15.10
CA TRP A 248 -13.22 -1.86 -14.70
C TRP A 248 -14.07 -2.52 -13.61
N SER A 249 -14.32 -3.81 -13.78
CA SER A 249 -14.81 -4.67 -12.71
C SER A 249 -13.65 -5.05 -11.77
N ILE A 250 -13.99 -5.51 -10.56
CA ILE A 250 -12.98 -6.07 -9.65
C ILE A 250 -12.27 -7.28 -10.25
N ASN A 251 -12.96 -8.09 -11.07
CA ASN A 251 -12.33 -9.21 -11.76
C ASN A 251 -11.27 -8.73 -12.76
N LYS A 252 -11.59 -7.68 -13.53
CA LYS A 252 -10.62 -7.10 -14.49
C LYS A 252 -9.41 -6.50 -13.78
N TRP A 253 -9.63 -5.86 -12.64
CA TRP A 253 -8.55 -5.38 -11.78
C TRP A 253 -7.73 -6.54 -11.21
N ASN A 254 -8.37 -7.61 -10.74
CA ASN A 254 -7.66 -8.74 -10.18
C ASN A 254 -6.82 -9.48 -11.25
N GLU A 255 -7.26 -9.47 -12.51
CA GLU A 255 -6.54 -10.02 -13.67
C GLU A 255 -5.27 -9.25 -14.08
N LEU A 256 -4.95 -8.09 -13.46
CA LEU A 256 -3.70 -7.37 -13.75
C LEU A 256 -2.47 -8.28 -13.66
N TYR A 257 -2.47 -9.20 -12.69
CA TYR A 257 -1.52 -10.28 -12.54
C TYR A 257 -2.14 -11.37 -11.66
N HIS A 258 -1.61 -12.59 -11.69
CA HIS A 258 -2.07 -13.66 -10.80
C HIS A 258 -1.02 -13.87 -9.72
N ASP A 259 -1.44 -13.81 -8.46
CA ASP A 259 -0.54 -14.04 -7.34
C ASP A 259 0.06 -15.44 -7.38
N LEU A 260 1.34 -15.53 -7.02
CA LEU A 260 1.93 -16.82 -6.72
C LEU A 260 1.26 -17.38 -5.46
N PRO A 261 0.90 -18.67 -5.44
CA PRO A 261 0.54 -19.34 -4.20
C PRO A 261 1.56 -19.06 -3.11
N SER A 262 1.10 -18.62 -1.95
CA SER A 262 1.96 -18.18 -0.86
C SER A 262 1.45 -18.64 0.51
N LYS A 263 2.36 -18.70 1.47
CA LYS A 263 2.08 -19.11 2.85
C LYS A 263 2.91 -18.27 3.82
N GLN A 264 2.23 -17.78 4.86
CA GLN A 264 2.86 -17.13 6.00
C GLN A 264 2.70 -17.99 7.24
N LEU A 265 3.80 -18.22 7.96
CA LEU A 265 3.82 -18.96 9.22
C LEU A 265 4.43 -18.09 10.32
N LYS A 266 3.99 -18.36 11.55
CA LYS A 266 4.50 -17.78 12.79
C LYS A 266 5.19 -18.88 13.59
N VAL A 267 6.50 -18.80 13.72
CA VAL A 267 7.33 -19.75 14.48
C VAL A 267 7.64 -19.13 15.83
N LYS A 268 7.22 -19.78 16.92
CA LYS A 268 7.59 -19.34 18.27
C LYS A 268 9.05 -19.67 18.54
N VAL A 269 9.79 -18.72 19.11
CA VAL A 269 11.21 -18.89 19.43
C VAL A 269 11.46 -18.39 20.86
N ALA A 270 12.53 -18.88 21.48
CA ALA A 270 12.90 -18.44 22.83
C ALA A 270 13.40 -16.99 22.84
N ASP A 271 14.20 -16.63 21.83
CA ASP A 271 14.71 -15.27 21.64
C ASP A 271 14.65 -14.90 20.17
N ARG A 272 13.77 -13.97 19.82
CA ARG A 272 13.66 -13.45 18.44
C ARG A 272 14.86 -12.60 18.03
N THR A 273 15.59 -12.01 18.98
CA THR A 273 16.71 -11.10 18.69
C THR A 273 17.95 -11.84 18.19
N ALA A 274 17.98 -13.17 18.36
CA ALA A 274 18.96 -14.05 17.74
C ALA A 274 18.92 -14.00 16.20
N VAL A 275 17.76 -13.65 15.61
CA VAL A 275 17.62 -13.45 14.17
C VAL A 275 17.87 -12.00 13.82
N VAL A 276 18.95 -11.75 13.08
CA VAL A 276 19.28 -10.43 12.54
C VAL A 276 19.23 -10.50 11.02
N THR A 277 18.54 -9.54 10.40
CA THR A 277 18.34 -9.50 8.94
C THR A 277 18.94 -8.24 8.31
N THR A 278 19.16 -8.29 7.00
CA THR A 278 19.61 -7.19 6.14
C THR A 278 18.84 -7.20 4.82
N ASN A 279 19.15 -6.25 3.92
CA ASN A 279 18.55 -6.14 2.58
C ASN A 279 17.02 -6.14 2.61
N ALA A 280 16.41 -5.10 3.20
CA ALA A 280 14.96 -5.01 3.39
C ALA A 280 14.36 -6.24 4.14
N GLU A 281 15.09 -6.76 5.13
CA GLU A 281 14.72 -7.93 5.93
C GLU A 281 14.60 -9.26 5.14
N THR A 282 15.16 -9.33 3.93
CA THR A 282 15.08 -10.55 3.09
C THR A 282 16.24 -11.53 3.31
N VAL A 283 17.33 -11.08 3.93
CA VAL A 283 18.54 -11.87 4.12
C VAL A 283 18.87 -11.96 5.60
N VAL A 284 18.97 -13.17 6.13
CA VAL A 284 19.44 -13.45 7.49
C VAL A 284 20.96 -13.33 7.54
N VAL A 285 21.45 -12.56 8.52
CA VAL A 285 22.87 -12.41 8.84
C VAL A 285 23.25 -13.27 10.05
N SER A 286 22.33 -13.41 11.00
CA SER A 286 22.49 -14.24 12.19
C SER A 286 21.20 -15.04 12.45
N PRO A 287 21.27 -16.32 12.85
CA PRO A 287 22.49 -17.12 13.04
C PRO A 287 23.17 -17.50 11.71
N PRO A 288 24.52 -17.62 11.68
CA PRO A 288 25.24 -18.08 10.49
C PRO A 288 24.77 -19.46 10.02
N GLY A 289 24.67 -19.67 8.70
CA GLY A 289 24.21 -20.93 8.11
C GLY A 289 22.70 -20.98 7.85
N LEU A 290 21.89 -20.19 8.54
CA LEU A 290 20.43 -20.21 8.36
C LEU A 290 20.04 -19.67 6.97
N GLN A 291 20.69 -18.61 6.48
CA GLN A 291 20.37 -18.08 5.15
C GLN A 291 20.76 -19.04 4.04
N GLU A 292 21.92 -19.71 4.16
CA GLU A 292 22.38 -20.71 3.21
C GLU A 292 21.39 -21.86 3.13
N ALA A 293 20.92 -22.36 4.28
CA ALA A 293 19.91 -23.41 4.34
C ALA A 293 18.56 -22.97 3.71
N ILE A 294 18.14 -21.72 3.93
CA ILE A 294 16.94 -21.16 3.29
C ILE A 294 17.12 -21.10 1.77
N ASN A 295 18.29 -20.66 1.28
CA ASN A 295 18.57 -20.57 -0.16
C ASN A 295 18.57 -21.95 -0.82
N GLU A 296 19.22 -22.94 -0.19
CA GLU A 296 19.26 -24.32 -0.68
C GLU A 296 17.86 -24.96 -0.72
N GLU A 297 17.03 -24.72 0.29
CA GLU A 297 15.66 -25.21 0.32
C GLU A 297 14.80 -24.52 -0.75
N THR A 298 14.90 -23.19 -0.86
CA THR A 298 14.12 -22.39 -1.80
C THR A 298 14.40 -22.77 -3.26
N ALA A 299 15.66 -23.06 -3.60
CA ALA A 299 16.08 -23.43 -4.96
C ALA A 299 15.42 -24.73 -5.49
N LYS A 300 14.84 -25.56 -4.61
CA LYS A 300 14.14 -26.80 -4.98
C LYS A 300 12.76 -26.53 -5.61
N TYR A 301 12.24 -25.32 -5.47
CA TYR A 301 10.87 -24.98 -5.86
C TYR A 301 10.87 -23.99 -7.05
N PRO A 302 10.15 -24.27 -8.14
CA PRO A 302 9.97 -23.33 -9.24
C PRO A 302 9.30 -22.04 -8.76
N GLN A 303 9.87 -20.89 -9.15
CA GLN A 303 9.46 -19.57 -8.64
C GLN A 303 9.45 -19.47 -7.11
N GLY A 304 10.25 -20.32 -6.45
CA GLY A 304 10.40 -20.33 -5.01
C GLY A 304 11.03 -19.03 -4.52
N ARG A 305 10.37 -18.37 -3.58
CA ARG A 305 10.97 -17.28 -2.80
C ARG A 305 10.55 -17.45 -1.35
N CYS A 306 11.53 -17.42 -0.46
CA CYS A 306 11.30 -17.54 0.98
C CYS A 306 12.22 -16.58 1.73
N PHE A 307 11.72 -16.02 2.83
CA PHE A 307 12.53 -15.26 3.77
C PHE A 307 11.98 -15.44 5.20
N VAL A 308 12.83 -15.15 6.17
CA VAL A 308 12.47 -15.17 7.58
C VAL A 308 12.88 -13.87 8.25
N ARG A 309 12.07 -13.40 9.19
CA ARG A 309 12.40 -12.20 9.97
C ARG A 309 11.80 -12.25 11.38
N PRO A 310 12.44 -11.60 12.37
CA PRO A 310 11.84 -11.47 13.69
C PRO A 310 10.60 -10.57 13.63
N SER A 311 9.55 -10.91 14.39
CA SER A 311 8.44 -9.98 14.61
C SER A 311 8.90 -8.81 15.47
N GLY A 312 8.38 -7.60 15.26
CA GLY A 312 8.73 -6.42 16.07
C GLY A 312 8.08 -6.39 17.46
N THR A 313 6.95 -7.09 17.61
CA THR A 313 6.03 -6.96 18.75
C THR A 313 5.85 -8.23 19.58
N GLU A 314 6.34 -9.37 19.10
CA GLU A 314 6.11 -10.68 19.71
C GLU A 314 7.35 -11.55 19.56
N ASP A 315 7.64 -12.44 20.50
CA ASP A 315 8.78 -13.38 20.47
C ASP A 315 8.54 -14.54 19.50
N VAL A 316 8.42 -14.17 18.23
CA VAL A 316 8.21 -15.07 17.10
C VAL A 316 9.04 -14.63 15.90
N VAL A 317 9.38 -15.59 15.07
CA VAL A 317 9.94 -15.40 13.73
C VAL A 317 8.83 -15.65 12.71
N ARG A 318 8.69 -14.74 11.76
CA ARG A 318 7.77 -14.86 10.63
C ARG A 318 8.49 -15.54 9.48
N VAL A 319 7.86 -16.54 8.89
CA VAL A 319 8.32 -17.22 7.68
C VAL A 319 7.33 -16.91 6.59
N TYR A 320 7.82 -16.41 5.47
CA TYR A 320 7.05 -16.21 4.25
C TYR A 320 7.60 -17.12 3.17
N ALA A 321 6.74 -17.81 2.43
CA ALA A 321 7.13 -18.53 1.22
C ALA A 321 6.09 -18.33 0.11
N GLU A 322 6.55 -18.24 -1.12
CA GLU A 322 5.75 -18.32 -2.34
C GLU A 322 6.40 -19.29 -3.32
N ALA A 323 5.59 -19.92 -4.18
CA ALA A 323 6.06 -20.85 -5.21
C ALA A 323 5.02 -20.99 -6.33
N SER A 324 5.33 -21.77 -7.36
CA SER A 324 4.42 -21.99 -8.50
C SER A 324 3.11 -22.72 -8.18
N THR A 325 3.03 -23.48 -7.08
CA THR A 325 1.80 -24.18 -6.63
C THR A 325 1.57 -24.02 -5.13
N GLN A 326 0.33 -24.22 -4.69
CA GLN A 326 -0.03 -24.13 -3.26
C GLN A 326 0.71 -25.16 -2.42
N GLU A 327 0.80 -26.40 -2.90
CA GLU A 327 1.50 -27.49 -2.22
C GLU A 327 3.00 -27.18 -2.09
N ALA A 328 3.60 -26.60 -3.13
CA ALA A 328 5.00 -26.17 -3.12
C ALA A 328 5.25 -25.06 -2.09
N ALA A 329 4.41 -24.02 -2.07
CA ALA A 329 4.54 -22.91 -1.15
C ALA A 329 4.35 -23.35 0.31
N GLU A 330 3.38 -24.24 0.58
CA GLU A 330 3.16 -24.82 1.90
C GLU A 330 4.32 -25.71 2.34
N THR A 331 4.83 -26.55 1.45
CA THR A 331 5.97 -27.43 1.77
C THR A 331 7.21 -26.59 2.06
N LEU A 332 7.52 -25.60 1.22
CA LEU A 332 8.64 -24.68 1.41
C LEU A 332 8.53 -23.94 2.74
N ALA A 333 7.37 -23.35 3.04
CA ALA A 333 7.15 -22.65 4.31
C ALA A 333 7.37 -23.56 5.53
N ASN A 334 6.86 -24.80 5.47
CA ASN A 334 7.01 -25.76 6.56
C ASN A 334 8.45 -26.28 6.71
N CYS A 335 9.17 -26.51 5.61
CA CYS A 335 10.60 -26.87 5.64
C CYS A 335 11.42 -25.76 6.28
N VAL A 336 11.23 -24.51 5.86
CA VAL A 336 11.95 -23.37 6.41
C VAL A 336 11.56 -23.10 7.87
N ALA A 337 10.29 -23.29 8.25
CA ALA A 337 9.89 -23.20 9.66
C ALA A 337 10.62 -24.22 10.54
N LYS A 338 10.86 -25.45 10.05
CA LYS A 338 11.67 -26.44 10.76
C LYS A 338 13.14 -26.04 10.83
N LEU A 339 13.71 -25.43 9.78
CA LEU A 339 15.07 -24.90 9.82
C LEU A 339 15.19 -23.81 10.90
N VAL A 340 14.23 -22.88 10.95
CA VAL A 340 14.19 -21.84 12.01
C VAL A 340 14.15 -22.48 13.40
N ASP A 341 13.33 -23.51 13.61
CA ASP A 341 13.27 -24.24 14.88
C ASP A 341 14.55 -25.04 15.19
N GLN A 342 15.24 -25.59 14.19
CA GLN A 342 16.53 -26.26 14.41
C GLN A 342 17.65 -25.31 14.80
N PHE A 343 17.67 -24.10 14.23
CA PHE A 343 18.71 -23.10 14.50
C PHE A 343 18.43 -22.27 15.76
N LEU A 344 17.16 -22.11 16.15
CA LEU A 344 16.74 -21.22 17.25
C LEU A 344 15.97 -21.91 18.38
N GLY A 345 15.44 -23.10 18.12
CA GLY A 345 14.71 -23.93 19.07
C GLY A 345 15.64 -24.68 20.01
N PHE A 346 15.07 -25.17 21.11
CA PHE A 346 15.78 -25.75 22.24
C PHE A 346 16.83 -26.79 21.83
N ASN A 347 18.12 -26.50 22.07
CA ASN A 347 19.04 -27.54 22.53
C ASN A 347 18.48 -28.08 23.84
N SER A 348 17.63 -29.10 23.72
CA SER A 348 17.25 -29.97 24.82
C SER A 348 18.50 -30.76 25.17
N SER A 349 19.34 -30.18 26.03
CA SER A 349 20.36 -30.92 26.78
C SER A 349 19.75 -31.40 28.09
#